data_AF-A0A6S6FXU3-F1
#
_entry.id   AF-A0A6S6FXU3-F1
#
_cell.length_a   1.000
_cell.length_b   1.000
_cell.length_c   1.000
_cell.angle_alpha   90.00
_cell.angle_beta   90.00
_cell.angle_gamma   90.00
#
_symmetry.space_group_name_H-M   'P 1'
#
loop_
_entity.id
_entity.type
_entity.pdbx_description
1 polymer ?
#
loop_
_entity_poly.entity_id
_entity_poly.type
_entity_poly.pdbx_seq_one_letter_code
_entity_poly.pdbx_strand_id
1 'polypeptide(L)'
;MRAMFAGATASGWTLHSISVASGVSCSTIKGWLLEGKEPTLSRALSVALVIGRRAINSINALAGYGGATPFEETAGPDFVTMIPGCLEDLSIIAAATARGGLDHTGEPAARAAADRILARLLPISSAGQAE
;
A
#
# COMPACT_ATOMS: atom_id res chain seq x y z
N MET A 1 -17.16 6.46 -3.49
CA MET A 1 -17.55 7.06 -2.19
C MET A 1 -17.67 6.05 -1.05
N ARG A 2 -18.43 4.94 -1.17
CA ARG A 2 -18.59 3.96 -0.06
C ARG A 2 -17.27 3.43 0.50
N ALA A 3 -16.31 3.05 -0.36
CA ALA A 3 -14.97 2.60 0.06
C ALA A 3 -14.20 3.66 0.86
N MET A 4 -14.31 4.94 0.49
CA MET A 4 -13.71 6.06 1.23
C MET A 4 -14.23 6.14 2.67
N PHE A 5 -15.54 5.98 2.86
CA PHE A 5 -16.15 6.02 4.20
C PHE A 5 -15.89 4.73 5.01
N ALA A 6 -15.73 3.58 4.36
CA ALA A 6 -15.31 2.35 5.02
C ALA A 6 -13.90 2.50 5.63
N GLY A 7 -12.96 3.08 4.88
CA GLY A 7 -11.63 3.40 5.41
C GLY A 7 -11.68 4.42 6.54
N ALA A 8 -12.50 5.48 6.41
CA ALA A 8 -12.64 6.50 7.43
C ALA A 8 -13.18 5.95 8.76
N THR A 9 -14.19 5.07 8.70
CA THR A 9 -14.79 4.43 9.88
C THR A 9 -13.83 3.48 10.57
N ALA A 10 -12.99 2.74 9.83
CA ALA A 10 -11.90 1.95 10.40
C ALA A 10 -10.87 2.81 11.15
N SER A 11 -10.65 4.05 10.71
CA SER A 11 -9.80 5.04 11.38
C SER A 11 -10.50 5.84 12.48
N GLY A 12 -11.69 5.41 12.93
CA GLY A 12 -12.42 6.02 14.05
C GLY A 12 -13.25 7.27 13.69
N TRP A 13 -13.38 7.62 12.41
CA TRP A 13 -14.27 8.70 12.00
C TRP A 13 -15.74 8.29 12.09
N THR A 14 -16.56 9.17 12.65
CA THR A 14 -18.02 9.04 12.62
C THR A 14 -18.61 9.96 11.55
N LEU A 15 -19.81 9.65 11.04
CA LEU A 15 -20.49 10.55 10.11
C LEU A 15 -20.72 11.94 10.72
N HIS A 16 -20.93 12.00 12.04
CA HIS A 16 -21.07 13.26 12.76
C HIS A 16 -19.77 14.05 12.78
N SER A 17 -18.63 13.42 13.14
CA SER A 17 -17.34 14.12 13.17
C SER A 17 -16.88 14.56 11.78
N ILE A 18 -17.14 13.76 10.74
CA ILE A 18 -16.90 14.15 9.34
C ILE A 18 -17.77 15.35 8.97
N SER A 19 -19.06 15.33 9.34
CA SER A 19 -19.99 16.43 9.05
C SER A 19 -19.52 17.75 9.68
N VAL A 20 -19.12 17.71 10.95
CA VAL A 20 -18.61 18.88 11.69
C VAL A 20 -17.33 19.42 11.04
N ALA A 21 -16.37 18.55 10.73
CA ALA A 21 -15.08 18.97 10.20
C ALA A 21 -15.13 19.41 8.72
N SER A 22 -16.01 18.81 7.91
CA SER A 22 -16.11 19.13 6.47
C SER A 22 -17.08 20.25 6.15
N GLY A 23 -17.94 20.64 7.11
CA GLY A 23 -19.05 21.56 6.88
C GLY A 23 -20.18 21.00 6.01
N VAL A 24 -20.10 19.73 5.58
CA VAL A 24 -21.16 19.06 4.82
C VAL A 24 -22.15 18.43 5.79
N SER A 25 -23.45 18.68 5.62
CA SER A 25 -24.46 18.17 6.54
C SER A 25 -24.52 16.64 6.57
N CYS A 26 -24.75 16.08 7.76
CA CYS A 26 -24.85 14.63 7.95
C CYS A 26 -25.96 13.99 7.09
N SER A 27 -27.06 14.71 6.85
CA SER A 27 -28.12 14.27 5.93
C SER A 27 -27.62 14.14 4.49
N THR A 28 -26.83 15.10 4.02
CA THR A 28 -26.21 15.05 2.68
C THR A 28 -25.28 13.84 2.55
N ILE A 29 -24.41 13.63 3.54
CA ILE A 29 -23.48 12.50 3.56
C ILE A 29 -24.23 11.16 3.57
N LYS A 30 -25.31 11.05 4.37
CA LYS A 30 -26.18 9.87 4.37
C LYS A 30 -26.84 9.63 3.02
N GLY A 31 -27.29 10.68 2.34
CA GLY A 31 -27.84 10.58 0.98
C GLY A 31 -26.86 9.98 -0.03
N TRP A 32 -25.56 10.30 0.09
CA TRP A 32 -24.54 9.69 -0.77
C TRP A 32 -24.30 8.21 -0.47
N LEU A 33 -24.36 7.82 0.81
CA LEU A 33 -24.08 6.47 1.27
C LEU A 33 -25.23 5.50 1.01
N LEU A 34 -26.44 5.91 1.41
CA LEU A 34 -27.63 5.06 1.46
C LEU A 34 -28.45 5.17 0.17
N GLU A 35 -28.68 6.40 -0.29
CA GLU A 35 -29.56 6.68 -1.44
C GLU A 35 -28.79 6.71 -2.77
N GLY A 36 -27.46 6.65 -2.72
CA GLY A 36 -26.61 6.69 -3.92
C GLY A 36 -26.62 8.04 -4.64
N LYS A 37 -27.02 9.13 -3.96
CA LYS A 37 -27.00 10.47 -4.54
C LYS A 37 -25.58 10.88 -4.90
N GLU A 38 -25.43 11.50 -6.06
CA GLU A 38 -24.12 11.91 -6.55
C GLU A 38 -23.65 13.21 -5.85
N PRO A 39 -22.45 13.23 -5.25
CA PRO A 39 -21.92 14.44 -4.63
C PRO A 39 -21.44 15.43 -5.69
N THR A 40 -21.58 16.73 -5.42
CA THR A 40 -20.83 17.73 -6.20
C THR A 40 -19.35 17.61 -5.90
N LEU A 41 -18.49 17.88 -6.88
CA LEU A 41 -17.03 17.77 -6.74
C LEU A 41 -16.49 18.56 -5.54
N SER A 42 -16.95 19.80 -5.38
CA SER A 42 -16.57 20.66 -4.26
C SER A 42 -16.87 20.01 -2.91
N ARG A 43 -18.08 19.45 -2.72
CA ARG A 43 -18.46 18.80 -1.46
C ARG A 43 -17.74 17.47 -1.24
N ALA A 44 -17.48 16.71 -2.31
CA ALA A 44 -16.69 15.49 -2.23
C ALA A 44 -15.26 15.78 -1.77
N LEU A 45 -14.63 16.83 -2.32
CA LEU A 45 -13.29 17.27 -1.92
C LEU A 45 -13.26 17.81 -0.48
N SER A 46 -14.26 18.58 -0.04
CA SER A 46 -14.36 19.03 1.35
C SER A 46 -14.39 17.85 2.34
N VAL A 47 -15.10 16.77 2.02
CA VAL A 47 -15.14 15.57 2.86
C VAL A 47 -13.82 14.78 2.77
N ALA A 48 -13.25 14.64 1.57
CA ALA A 48 -12.00 13.92 1.40
C ALA A 48 -10.82 14.60 2.10
N LEU A 49 -10.78 15.94 2.14
CA LEU A 49 -9.75 16.70 2.85
C LEU A 49 -9.71 16.35 4.35
N VAL A 50 -10.88 16.16 4.95
CA VAL A 50 -11.03 15.82 6.38
C VAL A 50 -10.63 14.38 6.67
N ILE A 51 -11.05 13.44 5.82
CA ILE A 51 -10.74 12.01 5.99
C ILE A 51 -9.23 11.77 5.77
N GLY A 52 -8.61 12.57 4.90
CA GLY A 52 -7.18 12.60 4.71
C GLY A 52 -6.74 12.23 3.30
N ARG A 53 -5.42 12.20 3.11
CA ARG A 53 -4.78 12.13 1.78
C ARG A 53 -5.24 10.96 0.91
N ARG A 54 -5.54 9.80 1.51
CA ARG A 54 -6.05 8.61 0.81
C ARG A 54 -7.39 8.86 0.11
N ALA A 55 -8.28 9.61 0.77
CA ALA A 55 -9.58 9.96 0.21
C ALA A 55 -9.44 10.93 -0.98
N ILE A 56 -8.51 11.90 -0.88
CA ILE A 56 -8.23 12.86 -1.95
C ILE A 56 -7.70 12.15 -3.20
N ASN A 57 -6.75 11.23 -3.03
CA ASN A 57 -6.18 10.47 -4.15
C ASN A 57 -7.25 9.64 -4.86
N SER A 58 -8.21 9.07 -4.12
CA SER A 58 -9.32 8.31 -4.70
C SER A 58 -10.21 9.20 -5.58
N ILE A 59 -10.45 10.45 -5.18
CA ILE A 59 -11.21 11.41 -6.00
C ILE A 59 -10.40 11.86 -7.21
N ASN A 60 -9.11 12.14 -7.04
CA ASN A 60 -8.24 12.56 -8.15
C ASN A 60 -8.05 11.45 -9.20
N ALA A 61 -7.98 10.19 -8.77
CA ALA A 61 -7.93 9.04 -9.67
C ALA A 61 -9.20 8.91 -10.52
N LEU A 62 -10.38 9.12 -9.91
CA LEU A 62 -11.65 9.16 -10.64
C LEU A 62 -11.71 10.32 -11.65
N ALA A 63 -11.08 11.45 -11.33
CA ALA A 63 -10.99 12.61 -12.21
C ALA A 63 -9.88 12.51 -13.28
N GLY A 64 -9.07 11.44 -13.27
CA GLY A 64 -7.96 11.24 -14.21
C GLY A 64 -6.83 12.27 -14.07
N TYR A 65 -6.71 12.93 -12.90
CA TYR A 65 -5.79 14.05 -12.72
C TYR A 65 -4.38 13.56 -12.32
N GLY A 66 -3.34 14.02 -13.03
CA GLY A 66 -1.95 13.96 -12.60
C GLY A 66 -1.32 12.57 -12.41
N GLY A 67 -1.85 11.52 -13.05
CA GLY A 67 -1.35 10.14 -12.88
C GLY A 67 -1.76 9.49 -11.55
N ALA A 68 -2.77 10.02 -10.87
CA ALA A 68 -3.33 9.41 -9.67
C ALA A 68 -3.91 8.03 -10.01
N THR A 69 -3.21 6.99 -9.59
CA THR A 69 -3.63 5.60 -9.76
C THR A 69 -4.69 5.27 -8.70
N PRO A 70 -5.75 4.52 -9.04
CA PRO A 70 -6.68 4.00 -8.03
C PRO A 70 -5.87 3.31 -6.93
N PHE A 71 -6.34 3.45 -5.69
CA PHE A 71 -5.78 2.74 -4.55
C PHE A 71 -6.14 1.26 -4.70
N GLU A 72 -5.53 0.58 -5.67
CA GLU A 72 -5.23 -0.83 -5.46
C GLU A 72 -4.37 -0.86 -4.21
N GLU A 73 -4.79 -1.68 -3.26
CA GLU A 73 -3.94 -2.17 -2.19
C GLU A 73 -2.65 -2.59 -2.91
N THR A 74 -1.59 -1.77 -2.85
CA THR A 74 -0.28 -2.19 -3.34
C THR A 74 -0.04 -3.47 -2.59
N ALA A 75 -0.15 -4.60 -3.30
CA ALA A 75 0.07 -5.89 -2.70
C ALA A 75 1.36 -5.73 -1.91
N GLY A 76 1.26 -5.87 -0.59
CA GLY A 76 2.46 -5.95 0.24
C GLY A 76 3.37 -7.01 -0.39
N PRO A 77 4.69 -6.95 -0.15
CA PRO A 77 5.61 -7.91 -0.74
C PRO A 77 5.01 -9.32 -0.65
N ASP A 78 4.66 -9.90 -1.80
CA ASP A 78 3.95 -11.17 -1.82
C ASP A 78 4.97 -12.27 -1.52
N PHE A 79 5.09 -12.58 -0.23
CA PHE A 79 6.03 -13.55 0.29
C PHE A 79 5.90 -14.91 -0.41
N VAL A 80 4.70 -15.27 -0.88
CA VAL A 80 4.42 -16.54 -1.56
C VAL A 80 5.16 -16.62 -2.90
N THR A 81 5.29 -15.50 -3.62
CA THR A 81 6.02 -15.44 -4.90
C THR A 81 7.50 -15.14 -4.73
N MET A 82 7.90 -14.52 -3.61
CA MET A 82 9.31 -14.16 -3.35
C MET A 82 10.15 -15.33 -2.80
N ILE A 83 9.57 -16.21 -1.96
CA ILE A 83 10.27 -17.35 -1.37
C ILE A 83 10.82 -18.32 -2.43
N PRO A 84 10.05 -18.74 -3.46
CA PRO A 84 10.55 -19.63 -4.49
C PRO A 84 11.79 -19.11 -5.22
N GLY A 85 11.85 -17.79 -5.49
CA GLY A 85 13.03 -17.17 -6.10
C GLY A 85 14.28 -17.27 -5.22
N CYS A 86 14.12 -17.18 -3.90
CA CYS A 86 15.25 -17.24 -2.95
C CYS A 86 15.80 -18.66 -2.79
N LEU A 87 15.01 -19.71 -3.02
CA LEU A 87 15.45 -21.10 -2.87
C LEU A 87 16.56 -21.49 -3.85
N GLU A 88 16.52 -20.96 -5.07
CA GLU A 88 17.55 -21.19 -6.08
C GLU A 88 18.89 -20.57 -5.63
N ASP A 89 18.87 -19.32 -5.19
CA ASP A 89 20.06 -18.60 -4.72
C ASP A 89 20.64 -19.22 -3.43
N LEU A 90 19.77 -19.68 -2.51
CA LEU A 90 20.18 -20.41 -1.31
C LEU A 90 20.84 -21.75 -1.64
N SER A 91 20.41 -22.42 -2.72
CA SER A 91 21.03 -23.67 -3.18
C SER A 91 22.45 -23.45 -3.70
N ILE A 92 22.69 -22.33 -4.39
CA ILE A 92 24.03 -21.92 -4.85
C ILE A 92 24.95 -21.66 -3.65
N ILE A 93 24.45 -20.93 -2.65
CA ILE A 93 25.19 -20.65 -1.41
C ILE A 93 25.48 -21.93 -0.63
N ALA A 94 24.50 -22.83 -0.50
CA ALA A 94 24.66 -24.11 0.18
C ALA A 94 25.71 -24.99 -0.52
N ALA A 95 25.72 -25.02 -1.86
CA ALA A 95 26.72 -25.74 -2.64
C ALA A 95 28.14 -25.16 -2.45
N ALA A 96 28.27 -23.83 -2.41
CA ALA A 96 29.55 -23.17 -2.12
C ALA A 96 30.02 -23.42 -0.67
N THR A 97 29.09 -23.46 0.28
CA THR A 97 29.37 -23.78 1.70
C THR A 97 29.85 -25.21 1.87
N ALA A 98 29.19 -26.17 1.21
CA ALA A 98 29.57 -27.58 1.26
C ALA A 98 30.99 -27.84 0.72
N ARG A 99 31.49 -26.96 -0.15
CA ARG A 99 32.86 -26.97 -0.67
C ARG A 99 33.87 -26.21 0.21
N GLY A 100 33.42 -25.66 1.34
CA GLY A 100 34.26 -24.89 2.28
C GLY A 100 34.58 -23.46 1.83
N GLY A 101 33.81 -22.89 0.89
CA GLY A 101 34.17 -21.68 0.13
C GLY A 101 33.42 -20.40 0.48
N LEU A 102 32.63 -20.34 1.56
CA LEU A 102 32.02 -19.08 2.01
C LEU A 102 33.00 -18.25 2.83
N ASP A 103 33.98 -17.66 2.16
CA ASP A 103 34.79 -16.57 2.70
C ASP A 103 34.59 -15.31 1.85
N HIS A 104 35.10 -14.16 2.31
CA HIS A 104 35.09 -12.88 1.58
C HIS A 104 35.78 -12.91 0.20
N THR A 105 36.47 -14.02 -0.12
CA THR A 105 37.12 -14.32 -1.40
C THR A 105 36.35 -15.32 -2.27
N GLY A 106 35.18 -15.79 -1.81
CA GLY A 106 34.43 -16.91 -2.39
C GLY A 106 33.90 -16.71 -3.82
N GLU A 107 33.52 -17.84 -4.44
CA GLU A 107 33.09 -17.97 -5.85
C GLU A 107 32.16 -16.83 -6.30
N PRO A 108 32.42 -16.18 -7.46
CA PRO A 108 31.59 -15.08 -7.98
C PRO A 108 30.08 -15.40 -8.04
N ALA A 109 29.74 -16.67 -8.24
CA ALA A 109 28.36 -17.14 -8.25
C ALA A 109 27.67 -17.05 -6.88
N ALA A 110 28.37 -17.36 -5.79
CA ALA A 110 27.83 -17.28 -4.43
C ALA A 110 27.63 -15.82 -4.00
N ARG A 111 28.55 -14.93 -4.38
CA ARG A 111 28.41 -13.48 -4.16
C ARG A 111 27.21 -12.92 -4.91
N ALA A 112 27.07 -13.25 -6.20
CA ALA A 112 25.93 -12.80 -7.00
C ALA A 112 24.59 -13.34 -6.47
N ALA A 113 24.57 -14.57 -5.94
CA ALA A 113 23.40 -15.15 -5.29
C ALA A 113 23.04 -14.40 -4.00
N ALA A 114 24.04 -14.07 -3.16
CA ALA A 114 23.83 -13.27 -1.96
C ALA A 114 23.29 -11.86 -2.28
N ASP A 115 23.83 -11.20 -3.30
CA ASP A 115 23.36 -9.88 -3.75
C ASP A 115 21.90 -9.92 -4.23
N ARG A 116 21.49 -10.99 -4.93
CA ARG A 116 20.09 -11.19 -5.35
C ARG A 116 19.15 -11.45 -4.19
N ILE A 117 19.57 -12.24 -3.20
CA ILE A 117 18.80 -12.46 -1.96
C ILE A 117 18.61 -11.14 -1.22
N LEU A 118 19.69 -10.37 -1.05
CA LEU A 118 19.62 -9.05 -0.41
C LEU A 118 18.70 -8.10 -1.18
N ALA A 119 18.84 -7.99 -2.50
CA ALA A 119 17.98 -7.14 -3.31
C ALA A 119 16.49 -7.50 -3.19
N ARG A 120 16.17 -8.78 -3.02
CA ARG A 120 14.78 -9.26 -2.84
C ARG A 120 14.27 -9.03 -1.42
N LEU A 121 15.09 -9.22 -0.39
CA LEU A 121 14.63 -9.16 1.00
C LEU A 121 14.77 -7.77 1.64
N LEU A 122 15.65 -6.90 1.15
CA LEU A 122 15.88 -5.56 1.68
C LEU A 122 14.63 -4.66 1.66
N PRO A 123 13.78 -4.66 0.61
CA PRO A 123 12.52 -3.91 0.62
C PRO A 123 11.57 -4.33 1.74
N ILE A 124 11.57 -5.61 2.11
CA ILE A 124 10.74 -6.16 3.20
C ILE A 124 11.24 -5.66 4.56
N SER A 125 12.57 -5.66 4.75
CA SER A 125 13.19 -5.17 5.99
C SER A 125 12.89 -3.69 6.28
N SER A 126 12.63 -2.89 5.23
CA SER A 126 12.27 -1.47 5.35
C SER A 126 10.76 -1.26 5.56
N ALA A 127 9.92 -2.15 5.00
CA ALA A 127 8.47 -2.07 5.11
C ALA A 127 7.93 -2.37 6.52
N GLY A 128 8.65 -3.14 7.33
CA GLY A 128 8.24 -3.51 8.70
C GLY A 128 8.41 -2.41 9.76
N GLN A 129 8.96 -1.24 9.44
CA GLN A 129 9.12 -0.11 10.38
C GLN A 129 8.20 1.09 10.09
N ALA A 130 7.28 0.95 9.14
CA ALA A 130 6.34 2.00 8.76
C ALA A 130 4.96 1.86 9.43
N GLU A 131 4.91 1.30 10.65
CA GLU A 131 3.74 1.32 11.54
C GLU A 131 3.79 2.49 12.52
#